data_AF-A0A352XDQ7-F1
#
_entry.id   AF-A0A352XDQ7-F1
#
_cell.length_a   1.000
_cell.length_b   1.000
_cell.length_c   1.000
_cell.angle_alpha   90.00
_cell.angle_beta   90.00
_cell.angle_gamma   90.00
#
_symmetry.space_group_name_H-M   'P 1'
#
loop_
_entity.id
_entity.type
_entity.pdbx_description
1 polymer ?
#
loop_
_entity_poly.entity_id
_entity_poly.type
_entity_poly.pdbx_seq_one_letter_code
_entity_poly.pdbx_strand_id
1 'polypeptide(L)'
;MQVHHTGQILLEEIGELEQDKVRQYFKVIDDHLYMPLPRAYQAAATYNYNSPILGVVQKLLPSITEIATKICNRVIRLYPTYFSYSGYLSEPGVKVASIRDVEMFQVYLWVCVLEQSIAAIQQELFPLTVMLYPTLKVRWELVRQMIHLLTQEISNRLDKSELSLFQPYLQVLWEMFSPEIFPDSLDISLKLDIDCAIVYPRWNGNYS
;
A
#
# COMPACT_ATOMS: atom_id res chain seq x y z
N MET A 1 11.91 7.08 5.80
CA MET A 1 13.21 6.64 5.25
C MET A 1 14.29 6.51 6.32
N GLN A 2 14.48 7.48 7.21
CA GLN A 2 15.58 7.45 8.18
C GLN A 2 15.47 6.34 9.23
N VAL A 3 14.30 6.11 9.85
CA VAL A 3 14.16 5.07 10.91
C VAL A 3 14.41 3.66 10.38
N HIS A 4 13.85 3.31 9.22
CA HIS A 4 14.07 2.01 8.59
C HIS A 4 15.55 1.79 8.24
N HIS A 5 16.20 2.79 7.64
CA HIS A 5 17.60 2.70 7.24
C HIS A 5 18.53 2.61 8.46
N THR A 6 18.31 3.45 9.47
CA THR A 6 19.02 3.37 10.75
C THR A 6 18.78 2.02 11.43
N GLY A 7 17.56 1.47 11.34
CA GLY A 7 17.23 0.14 11.86
C GLY A 7 17.99 -0.98 11.14
N GLN A 8 18.20 -0.90 9.82
CA GLN A 8 19.03 -1.87 9.10
C GLN A 8 20.50 -1.80 9.54
N ILE A 9 21.07 -0.60 9.64
CA ILE A 9 22.46 -0.41 10.11
C ILE A 9 22.63 -0.98 11.53
N LEU A 10 21.67 -0.71 12.43
CA LEU A 10 21.71 -1.25 13.78
C LEU A 10 21.58 -2.78 13.81
N LEU A 11 20.81 -3.39 12.90
CA LEU A 11 20.71 -4.85 12.80
C LEU A 11 22.02 -5.50 12.34
N GLU A 12 22.77 -4.85 11.45
CA GLU A 12 24.07 -5.34 10.96
C GLU A 12 25.12 -5.41 12.07
N GLU A 13 25.00 -4.55 13.10
CA GLU A 13 25.92 -4.47 14.25
C GLU A 13 25.50 -5.39 15.43
N ILE A 14 24.35 -6.06 15.36
CA ILE A 14 23.82 -6.93 16.42
C ILE A 14 24.11 -8.40 16.11
N GLY A 15 24.44 -9.19 17.14
CA GLY A 15 24.70 -10.62 17.00
C GLY A 15 23.47 -11.41 16.50
N GLU A 16 23.71 -12.44 15.68
CA GLU A 16 22.66 -13.19 14.95
C GLU A 16 21.52 -13.70 15.85
N LEU A 17 21.82 -14.11 17.10
CA LEU A 17 20.82 -14.62 18.06
C LEU A 17 19.81 -13.57 18.53
N GLU A 18 20.16 -12.28 18.44
CA GLU A 18 19.31 -11.16 18.87
C GLU A 18 18.66 -10.43 17.69
N GLN A 19 19.21 -10.60 16.48
CA GLN A 19 18.71 -9.94 15.27
C GLN A 19 17.23 -10.21 15.02
N ASP A 20 16.74 -11.44 15.21
CA ASP A 20 15.33 -11.76 14.93
C ASP A 20 14.38 -11.00 15.87
N LYS A 21 14.73 -10.88 17.15
CA LYS A 21 13.92 -10.14 18.14
C LYS A 21 13.93 -8.64 17.85
N VAL A 22 15.10 -8.09 17.52
CA VAL A 22 15.26 -6.66 17.22
C VAL A 22 14.61 -6.31 15.88
N ARG A 23 14.66 -7.21 14.90
CA ARG A 23 14.00 -7.06 13.60
C ARG A 23 12.48 -6.97 13.76
N GLN A 24 11.89 -7.79 14.63
CA GLN A 24 10.47 -7.68 14.97
C GLN A 24 10.14 -6.35 15.64
N TYR A 25 10.99 -5.87 16.56
CA TYR A 25 10.79 -4.58 17.20
C TYR A 25 10.84 -3.42 16.19
N PHE A 26 11.84 -3.38 15.31
CA PHE A 26 11.92 -2.35 14.26
C PHE A 26 10.78 -2.42 13.28
N LYS A 27 10.28 -3.63 12.95
CA LYS A 27 9.05 -3.76 12.15
C LYS A 27 7.87 -3.05 12.82
N VAL A 28 7.65 -3.26 14.12
CA VAL A 28 6.55 -2.60 14.85
C VAL A 28 6.69 -1.09 14.83
N ILE A 29 7.91 -0.56 14.99
CA ILE A 29 8.18 0.88 14.91
C ILE A 29 7.93 1.41 13.50
N ASP A 30 8.43 0.74 12.47
CA ASP A 30 8.19 1.11 11.08
C ASP A 30 6.68 1.08 10.77
N ASP A 31 5.97 0.01 11.12
CA ASP A 31 4.52 -0.10 10.91
C ASP A 31 3.76 1.04 11.62
N HIS A 32 4.16 1.42 12.84
CA HIS A 32 3.57 2.55 13.55
C HIS A 32 3.83 3.91 12.87
N LEU A 33 4.97 4.05 12.19
CA LEU A 33 5.37 5.29 11.52
C LEU A 33 4.81 5.42 10.10
N TYR A 34 4.59 4.31 9.39
CA TYR A 34 4.21 4.30 7.98
C TYR A 34 2.77 3.87 7.72
N MET A 35 2.10 3.19 8.66
CA MET A 35 0.72 2.76 8.49
C MET A 35 -0.21 3.51 9.45
N PRO A 36 -1.45 3.82 9.05
CA PRO A 36 -2.42 4.50 9.91
C PRO A 36 -3.05 3.53 10.93
N LEU A 37 -2.26 2.65 11.56
CA LEU A 37 -2.73 1.66 12.54
C LEU A 37 -3.42 2.31 13.75
N PRO A 38 -2.90 3.40 14.35
CA PRO A 38 -3.61 4.07 15.45
C PRO A 38 -4.99 4.57 15.04
N ARG A 39 -5.11 5.14 13.83
CA ARG A 39 -6.38 5.61 13.25
C ARG A 39 -7.34 4.45 13.00
N ALA A 40 -6.85 3.33 12.49
CA ALA A 40 -7.64 2.11 12.32
C ALA A 40 -8.19 1.61 13.67
N TYR A 41 -7.37 1.58 14.72
CA TYR A 41 -7.83 1.17 16.05
C TYR A 41 -8.85 2.14 16.65
N GLN A 42 -8.64 3.44 16.49
CA GLN A 42 -9.59 4.47 16.94
C GLN A 42 -10.94 4.35 16.21
N ALA A 43 -10.91 4.18 14.87
CA ALA A 43 -12.12 3.99 14.09
C ALA A 43 -12.84 2.67 14.48
N ALA A 44 -12.09 1.59 14.66
CA ALA A 44 -12.63 0.30 15.11
C ALA A 44 -13.30 0.38 16.49
N ALA A 45 -12.76 1.18 17.41
CA ALA A 45 -13.31 1.36 18.75
C ALA A 45 -14.69 2.05 18.77
N THR A 46 -15.11 2.69 17.68
CA THR A 46 -16.44 3.31 17.57
C THR A 46 -17.55 2.29 17.29
N TYR A 47 -17.21 1.06 16.91
CA TYR A 47 -18.17 0.02 16.58
C TYR A 47 -18.52 -0.87 17.76
N ASN A 48 -19.78 -1.31 17.79
CA ASN A 48 -20.19 -2.42 18.63
C ASN A 48 -19.49 -3.71 18.19
N TYR A 49 -19.26 -4.61 19.15
CA TYR A 49 -18.58 -5.90 18.92
C TYR A 49 -19.21 -6.73 17.78
N ASN A 50 -20.55 -6.70 17.64
CA ASN A 50 -21.28 -7.44 16.61
C ASN A 50 -21.45 -6.66 15.30
N SER A 51 -20.74 -5.54 15.10
CA SER A 51 -20.81 -4.76 13.86
C SER A 51 -20.29 -5.59 12.69
N PRO A 52 -21.04 -5.68 11.57
CA PRO A 52 -20.56 -6.39 10.38
C PRO A 52 -19.30 -5.74 9.79
N ILE A 53 -19.18 -4.42 9.83
CA ILE A 53 -17.99 -3.68 9.36
C ILE A 53 -16.75 -4.10 10.18
N LEU A 54 -16.89 -4.12 11.51
CA LEU A 54 -15.81 -4.52 12.40
C LEU A 54 -15.44 -5.99 12.19
N GLY A 55 -16.44 -6.87 12.07
CA GLY A 55 -16.25 -8.30 11.87
C GLY A 55 -15.45 -8.61 10.60
N VAL A 56 -15.72 -7.92 9.49
CA VAL A 56 -14.98 -8.12 8.24
C VAL A 56 -13.53 -7.65 8.37
N VAL A 57 -13.29 -6.49 8.99
CA VAL A 57 -11.91 -6.01 9.20
C VAL A 57 -11.14 -6.96 10.13
N GLN A 58 -11.77 -7.45 11.21
CA GLN A 58 -11.18 -8.45 12.11
C GLN A 58 -10.85 -9.77 11.39
N LYS A 59 -11.65 -10.18 10.42
CA LYS A 59 -11.41 -11.37 9.60
C LYS A 59 -10.21 -11.22 8.67
N LEU A 60 -10.00 -10.02 8.11
CA LEU A 60 -8.88 -9.74 7.20
C LEU A 60 -7.58 -9.41 7.95
N LEU A 61 -7.68 -8.85 9.16
CA LEU A 61 -6.53 -8.34 9.92
C LEU A 61 -5.38 -9.36 10.11
N PRO A 62 -5.64 -10.62 10.48
CA PRO A 62 -4.60 -11.63 10.62
C PRO A 62 -3.89 -12.01 9.31
N SER A 63 -4.49 -11.67 8.15
CA SER A 63 -4.03 -12.11 6.83
C SER A 63 -3.20 -11.06 6.07
N ILE A 64 -2.91 -9.89 6.64
CA ILE A 64 -2.21 -8.77 5.95
C ILE A 64 -0.96 -9.24 5.22
N THR A 65 -0.04 -9.83 5.99
CA THR A 65 1.29 -10.19 5.50
C THR A 65 1.19 -11.36 4.53
N GLU A 66 0.24 -12.26 4.74
CA GLU A 66 -0.03 -13.37 3.81
C GLU A 66 -0.53 -12.84 2.45
N ILE A 67 -1.51 -11.93 2.47
CA ILE A 67 -2.06 -11.28 1.27
C ILE A 67 -0.94 -10.52 0.54
N ALA A 68 -0.20 -9.67 1.27
CA ALA A 68 0.90 -8.89 0.72
C ALA A 68 1.98 -9.78 0.07
N THR A 69 2.39 -10.84 0.77
CA THR A 69 3.39 -11.78 0.26
C THR A 69 2.89 -12.51 -0.99
N LYS A 70 1.62 -12.95 -1.02
CA LYS A 70 1.01 -13.60 -2.20
C LYS A 70 0.99 -12.66 -3.40
N ILE A 71 0.58 -11.41 -3.20
CA ILE A 71 0.54 -10.38 -4.24
C ILE A 71 1.95 -10.12 -4.77
N CYS A 72 2.92 -9.81 -3.91
CA CYS A 72 4.29 -9.52 -4.35
C CYS A 72 4.91 -10.70 -5.09
N ASN A 73 4.75 -11.93 -4.60
CA ASN A 73 5.24 -13.12 -5.30
C ASN A 73 4.58 -13.29 -6.68
N ARG A 74 3.30 -12.94 -6.82
CA ARG A 74 2.60 -13.01 -8.10
C ARG A 74 3.07 -11.90 -9.06
N VAL A 75 3.28 -10.68 -8.58
CA VAL A 75 3.84 -9.58 -9.37
C VAL A 75 5.25 -9.91 -9.86
N ILE A 76 6.13 -10.45 -9.00
CA ILE A 76 7.47 -10.89 -9.39
C ILE A 76 7.42 -11.91 -10.55
N ARG A 77 6.48 -12.85 -10.52
CA ARG A 77 6.31 -13.83 -11.60
C ARG A 77 5.77 -13.22 -12.89
N LEU A 78 4.92 -12.20 -12.81
CA LEU A 78 4.36 -11.50 -13.97
C LEU A 78 5.38 -10.56 -14.62
N TYR A 79 6.28 -9.97 -13.83
CA TYR A 79 7.28 -9.00 -14.28
C TYR A 79 8.70 -9.44 -13.88
N PRO A 80 9.19 -10.60 -14.36
CA PRO A 80 10.46 -11.16 -13.92
C PRO A 80 11.67 -10.30 -14.31
N THR A 81 11.54 -9.48 -15.35
CA THR A 81 12.60 -8.60 -15.86
C THR A 81 12.44 -7.14 -15.44
N TYR A 82 11.45 -6.82 -14.58
CA TYR A 82 11.27 -5.44 -14.13
C TYR A 82 12.39 -5.02 -13.19
N PHE A 83 12.99 -3.87 -13.50
CA PHE A 83 14.08 -3.26 -12.75
C PHE A 83 13.70 -1.84 -12.37
N SER A 84 13.68 -1.56 -11.07
CA SER A 84 13.46 -0.23 -10.49
C SER A 84 14.79 0.47 -10.19
N TYR A 85 14.74 1.69 -9.66
CA TYR A 85 15.95 2.33 -9.14
C TYR A 85 16.63 1.52 -8.02
N SER A 86 15.85 0.75 -7.27
CA SER A 86 16.32 -0.05 -6.13
C SER A 86 16.69 -1.49 -6.47
N GLY A 87 16.62 -1.90 -7.75
CA GLY A 87 16.93 -3.26 -8.20
C GLY A 87 15.73 -4.02 -8.77
N TYR A 88 15.91 -5.34 -8.97
CA TYR A 88 14.84 -6.26 -9.42
C TYR A 88 13.82 -6.53 -8.32
N LEU A 89 12.56 -6.79 -8.68
CA LEU A 89 11.50 -7.12 -7.70
C LEU A 89 11.81 -8.37 -6.87
N SER A 90 12.61 -9.29 -7.41
CA SER A 90 13.02 -10.52 -6.73
C SER A 90 14.12 -10.31 -5.69
N GLU A 91 14.80 -9.16 -5.69
CA GLU A 91 15.84 -8.87 -4.71
C GLU A 91 15.23 -8.72 -3.31
N PRO A 92 15.87 -9.27 -2.26
CA PRO A 92 15.29 -9.31 -0.92
C PRO A 92 14.85 -7.94 -0.39
N GLY A 93 15.67 -6.90 -0.58
CA GLY A 93 15.35 -5.55 -0.13
C GLY A 93 14.13 -4.95 -0.84
N VAL A 94 14.09 -5.06 -2.17
CA VAL A 94 12.97 -4.58 -2.99
C VAL A 94 11.70 -5.35 -2.67
N LYS A 95 11.81 -6.66 -2.46
CA LYS A 95 10.68 -7.52 -2.08
C LYS A 95 10.10 -7.14 -0.73
N VAL A 96 10.93 -6.92 0.28
CA VAL A 96 10.49 -6.49 1.62
C VAL A 96 9.81 -5.12 1.55
N ALA A 97 10.38 -4.17 0.81
CA ALA A 97 9.76 -2.86 0.61
C ALA A 97 8.41 -2.98 -0.13
N SER A 98 8.34 -3.80 -1.17
CA SER A 98 7.11 -4.05 -1.93
C SER A 98 6.02 -4.68 -1.05
N ILE A 99 6.38 -5.63 -0.18
CA ILE A 99 5.44 -6.23 0.77
C ILE A 99 4.87 -5.13 1.68
N ARG A 100 5.73 -4.28 2.26
CA ARG A 100 5.31 -3.19 3.14
C ARG A 100 4.34 -2.24 2.46
N ASP A 101 4.57 -1.90 1.19
CA ASP A 101 3.64 -1.06 0.43
C ASP A 101 2.27 -1.73 0.30
N VAL A 102 2.20 -3.02 0.00
CA VAL A 102 0.92 -3.75 -0.06
C VAL A 102 0.24 -3.81 1.31
N GLU A 103 1.00 -3.98 2.39
CA GLU A 103 0.46 -3.92 3.75
C GLU A 103 -0.10 -2.52 4.05
N MET A 104 0.60 -1.45 3.67
CA MET A 104 0.15 -0.08 3.83
C MET A 104 -1.17 0.18 3.09
N PHE A 105 -1.28 -0.23 1.81
CA PHE A 105 -2.53 -0.12 1.03
C PHE A 105 -3.70 -0.85 1.72
N GLN A 106 -3.45 -2.03 2.30
CA GLN A 106 -4.46 -2.78 3.06
C GLN A 106 -4.95 -2.00 4.29
N VAL A 107 -4.04 -1.47 5.11
CA VAL A 107 -4.42 -0.74 6.33
C VAL A 107 -5.20 0.53 5.99
N TYR A 108 -4.77 1.29 4.96
CA TYR A 108 -5.53 2.45 4.49
C TYR A 108 -6.93 2.09 4.01
N LEU A 109 -7.09 0.97 3.30
CA LEU A 109 -8.39 0.49 2.87
C LEU A 109 -9.31 0.15 4.06
N TRP A 110 -8.77 -0.45 5.11
CA TRP A 110 -9.55 -0.74 6.31
C TRP A 110 -9.94 0.50 7.09
N VAL A 111 -9.04 1.49 7.20
CA VAL A 111 -9.39 2.78 7.77
C VAL A 111 -10.57 3.37 7.02
N CYS A 112 -10.54 3.32 5.68
CA CYS A 112 -11.66 3.82 4.89
C CYS A 112 -12.98 3.09 5.15
N VAL A 113 -12.94 1.76 5.26
CA VAL A 113 -14.11 0.94 5.60
C VAL A 113 -14.63 1.24 7.01
N LEU A 114 -13.73 1.35 8.00
CA LEU A 114 -14.09 1.63 9.39
C LEU A 114 -14.62 3.07 9.56
N GLU A 115 -14.04 4.05 8.91
CA GLU A 115 -14.50 5.44 9.01
C GLU A 115 -15.67 5.74 8.06
N GLN A 116 -16.02 4.77 7.22
CA GLN A 116 -16.97 4.93 6.12
C GLN A 116 -16.62 6.14 5.22
N SER A 117 -15.33 6.37 5.00
CA SER A 117 -14.81 7.57 4.34
C SER A 117 -13.57 7.26 3.52
N ILE A 118 -13.45 7.87 2.34
CA ILE A 118 -12.27 7.73 1.47
C ILE A 118 -11.13 8.69 1.83
N ALA A 119 -11.31 9.52 2.87
CA ALA A 119 -10.36 10.57 3.25
C ALA A 119 -8.94 10.04 3.50
N ALA A 120 -8.80 8.88 4.16
CA ALA A 120 -7.48 8.30 4.44
C ALA A 120 -6.71 7.97 3.15
N ILE A 121 -7.37 7.40 2.14
CA ILE A 121 -6.74 7.13 0.85
C ILE A 121 -6.46 8.44 0.10
N GLN A 122 -7.42 9.35 0.05
CA GLN A 122 -7.33 10.59 -0.75
C GLN A 122 -6.33 11.60 -0.24
N GLN A 123 -6.28 11.81 1.08
CA GLN A 123 -5.54 12.91 1.68
C GLN A 123 -4.14 12.47 2.12
N GLU A 124 -3.91 11.16 2.27
CA GLU A 124 -2.63 10.64 2.77
C GLU A 124 -1.99 9.65 1.77
N LEU A 125 -2.60 8.48 1.54
CA LEU A 125 -2.00 7.42 0.72
C LEU A 125 -1.70 7.89 -0.70
N PHE A 126 -2.66 8.57 -1.32
CA PHE A 126 -2.53 9.02 -2.69
C PHE A 126 -1.44 10.09 -2.86
N PRO A 127 -1.43 11.20 -2.11
CA PRO A 127 -0.32 12.17 -2.17
C PRO A 127 1.03 11.52 -1.86
N LEU A 128 1.09 10.60 -0.90
CA LEU A 128 2.32 9.89 -0.53
C LEU A 128 2.88 9.07 -1.70
N THR A 129 2.04 8.26 -2.33
CA THR A 129 2.43 7.41 -3.47
C THR A 129 2.82 8.25 -4.68
N VAL A 130 2.08 9.32 -4.98
CA VAL A 130 2.37 10.25 -6.08
C VAL A 130 3.68 11.00 -5.87
N MET A 131 4.04 11.32 -4.62
CA MET A 131 5.32 11.94 -4.29
C MET A 131 6.49 10.94 -4.36
N LEU A 132 6.32 9.72 -3.85
CA LEU A 132 7.42 8.77 -3.70
C LEU A 132 7.70 7.94 -4.97
N TYR A 133 6.67 7.37 -5.59
CA TYR A 133 6.84 6.38 -6.65
C TYR A 133 7.56 6.90 -7.90
N PRO A 134 7.33 8.14 -8.38
CA PRO A 134 8.12 8.70 -9.48
C PRO A 134 9.61 8.83 -9.13
N THR A 135 9.93 9.25 -7.88
CA THR A 135 11.34 9.40 -7.45
C THR A 135 12.07 8.06 -7.37
N LEU A 136 11.35 6.98 -7.08
CA LEU A 136 11.86 5.61 -7.06
C LEU A 136 11.77 4.90 -8.43
N LYS A 137 11.30 5.61 -9.47
CA LYS A 137 11.02 5.07 -10.82
C LYS A 137 10.12 3.83 -10.80
N VAL A 138 9.13 3.82 -9.91
CA VAL A 138 8.10 2.77 -9.88
C VAL A 138 7.09 3.06 -10.99
N ARG A 139 6.92 2.12 -11.93
CA ARG A 139 5.91 2.24 -12.99
C ARG A 139 4.51 2.10 -12.41
N TRP A 140 3.61 3.02 -12.77
CA TRP A 140 2.21 2.99 -12.35
C TRP A 140 1.47 1.72 -12.77
N GLU A 141 1.90 1.08 -13.85
CA GLU A 141 1.45 -0.26 -14.27
C GLU A 141 1.55 -1.29 -13.13
N LEU A 142 2.66 -1.29 -12.38
CA LEU A 142 2.86 -2.22 -11.27
C LEU A 142 1.94 -1.92 -10.09
N VAL A 143 1.71 -0.64 -9.81
CA VAL A 143 0.81 -0.19 -8.75
C VAL A 143 -0.62 -0.65 -9.07
N ARG A 144 -1.06 -0.47 -10.32
CA ARG A 144 -2.35 -1.00 -10.79
C ARG A 144 -2.43 -2.52 -10.68
N GLN A 145 -1.39 -3.23 -11.13
CA GLN A 145 -1.39 -4.69 -11.02
C GLN A 145 -1.51 -5.14 -9.56
N MET A 146 -0.80 -4.48 -8.65
CA MET A 146 -0.89 -4.73 -7.22
C MET A 146 -2.31 -4.47 -6.69
N ILE A 147 -2.95 -3.34 -7.02
CA ILE A 147 -4.32 -3.01 -6.59
C ILE A 147 -5.32 -4.05 -7.15
N HIS A 148 -5.15 -4.47 -8.40
CA HIS A 148 -5.98 -5.51 -9.00
C HIS A 148 -5.86 -6.84 -8.25
N LEU A 149 -4.64 -7.27 -7.93
CA LEU A 149 -4.40 -8.48 -7.16
C LEU A 149 -4.90 -8.37 -5.71
N LEU A 150 -4.79 -7.19 -5.10
CA LEU A 150 -5.36 -6.91 -3.78
C LEU A 150 -6.87 -7.08 -3.77
N THR A 151 -7.54 -6.52 -4.78
CA THR A 151 -8.99 -6.69 -4.98
C THR A 151 -9.38 -8.16 -5.09
N GLN A 152 -8.60 -8.97 -5.82
CA GLN A 152 -8.82 -10.42 -5.93
C GLN A 152 -8.64 -11.15 -4.60
N GLU A 153 -7.56 -10.86 -3.87
CA GLU A 153 -7.27 -11.52 -2.59
C GLU A 153 -8.33 -11.20 -1.52
N ILE A 154 -8.85 -9.97 -1.50
CA ILE A 154 -9.96 -9.58 -0.61
C ILE A 154 -11.25 -10.29 -1.04
N SER A 155 -11.59 -10.26 -2.34
CA SER A 155 -12.80 -10.89 -2.87
C SER A 155 -12.85 -12.40 -2.61
N ASN A 156 -11.69 -13.07 -2.59
CA ASN A 156 -11.60 -14.51 -2.32
C ASN A 156 -11.76 -14.89 -0.84
N ARG A 157 -11.64 -13.92 0.08
CA ARG A 157 -11.73 -14.14 1.53
C ARG A 157 -13.06 -13.71 2.12
N LEU A 158 -13.82 -12.92 1.37
CA LEU A 158 -15.10 -12.37 1.79
C LEU A 158 -16.25 -13.02 1.03
N ASP A 159 -17.38 -13.23 1.71
CA ASP A 159 -18.62 -13.53 1.02
C ASP A 159 -19.19 -12.28 0.31
N LYS A 160 -20.27 -12.44 -0.46
CA LYS A 160 -20.86 -11.34 -1.23
C LYS A 160 -21.36 -10.18 -0.35
N SER A 161 -21.90 -10.49 0.82
CA SER A 161 -22.41 -9.47 1.75
C SER A 161 -21.25 -8.70 2.36
N GLU A 162 -20.22 -9.41 2.83
CA GLU A 162 -19.01 -8.82 3.37
C GLU A 162 -18.27 -7.97 2.32
N LEU A 163 -18.16 -8.47 1.08
CA LEU A 163 -17.49 -7.77 -0.01
C LEU A 163 -18.22 -6.47 -0.40
N SER A 164 -19.55 -6.42 -0.29
CA SER A 164 -20.33 -5.21 -0.57
C SER A 164 -19.94 -4.03 0.33
N LEU A 165 -19.41 -4.30 1.54
CA LEU A 165 -18.88 -3.27 2.45
C LEU A 165 -17.54 -2.69 1.95
N PHE A 166 -16.76 -3.45 1.19
CA PHE A 166 -15.45 -3.04 0.67
C PHE A 166 -15.52 -2.44 -0.74
N GLN A 167 -16.52 -2.85 -1.52
CA GLN A 167 -16.62 -2.55 -2.94
C GLN A 167 -16.49 -1.05 -3.28
N PRO A 168 -17.16 -0.11 -2.57
CA PRO A 168 -17.02 1.32 -2.87
C PRO A 168 -15.58 1.81 -2.73
N TYR A 169 -14.86 1.35 -1.69
CA TYR A 169 -13.49 1.76 -1.41
C TYR A 169 -12.49 1.14 -2.37
N LEU A 170 -12.70 -0.13 -2.75
CA LEU A 170 -11.91 -0.81 -3.78
C LEU A 170 -12.05 -0.13 -5.14
N GLN A 171 -13.27 0.29 -5.49
CA GLN A 171 -13.53 1.02 -6.73
C GLN A 171 -12.82 2.37 -6.74
N VAL A 172 -12.97 3.18 -5.68
CA VAL A 172 -12.27 4.46 -5.57
C VAL A 172 -10.76 4.28 -5.62
N LEU A 173 -10.22 3.28 -4.93
CA LEU A 173 -8.79 2.97 -4.97
C LEU A 173 -8.34 2.65 -6.41
N TRP A 174 -9.11 1.86 -7.16
CA TRP A 174 -8.79 1.59 -8.57
C TRP A 174 -8.84 2.86 -9.43
N GLU A 175 -9.92 3.64 -9.32
CA GLU A 175 -10.13 4.86 -10.10
C GLU A 175 -9.02 5.89 -9.87
N MET A 176 -8.56 6.05 -8.62
CA MET A 176 -7.49 6.98 -8.27
C MET A 176 -6.13 6.62 -8.89
N PHE A 177 -5.86 5.34 -9.14
CA PHE A 177 -4.61 4.87 -9.76
C PHE A 177 -4.79 4.42 -11.22
N SER A 178 -5.91 4.79 -11.82
CA SER A 178 -6.31 4.39 -13.17
C SER A 178 -5.36 4.90 -14.27
N PRO A 179 -5.33 4.26 -15.45
CA PRO A 179 -4.54 4.73 -16.59
C PRO A 179 -4.90 6.16 -17.05
N GLU A 180 -6.13 6.60 -16.83
CA GLU A 180 -6.61 7.96 -17.14
C GLU A 180 -5.89 9.02 -16.30
N ILE A 181 -5.51 8.68 -15.07
CA ILE A 181 -4.77 9.57 -14.16
C ILE A 181 -3.26 9.36 -14.32
N PHE A 182 -2.82 8.12 -14.50
CA PHE A 182 -1.42 7.75 -14.65
C PHE A 182 -1.18 6.82 -15.84
N PRO A 183 -0.98 7.36 -17.06
CA PRO A 183 -0.74 6.57 -18.25
C PRO A 183 0.59 5.80 -18.17
N ASP A 184 0.67 4.66 -18.87
CA ASP A 184 1.85 3.77 -18.87
C ASP A 184 3.08 4.37 -19.59
N SER A 185 2.85 5.34 -20.46
CA SER A 185 3.89 6.06 -21.20
C SER A 185 3.87 7.54 -20.84
N LEU A 186 4.92 8.03 -20.19
CA LEU A 186 5.36 9.40 -20.46
C LEU A 186 5.95 9.36 -21.87
N ASP A 187 5.32 10.05 -22.81
CA ASP A 187 5.92 10.34 -24.08
C ASP A 187 7.15 11.25 -23.80
N ILE A 188 8.34 10.64 -23.74
CA ILE A 188 9.62 11.30 -23.39
C ILE A 188 10.01 12.38 -24.44
N SER A 189 9.24 12.53 -25.51
CA SER A 189 9.44 13.56 -26.53
C SER A 189 8.94 14.96 -26.14
N LEU A 190 8.22 15.14 -25.04
CA LEU A 190 7.67 16.44 -24.63
C LEU A 190 7.97 16.78 -23.16
N LYS A 191 9.22 17.17 -22.88
CA LYS A 191 9.60 18.45 -22.25
C LYS A 191 10.97 18.35 -21.56
N LEU A 192 11.93 18.94 -22.27
CA LEU A 192 13.19 19.48 -21.74
C LEU A 192 12.98 20.78 -20.92
N ASP A 193 11.78 21.01 -20.37
CA ASP A 193 11.44 22.16 -19.52
C ASP A 193 11.16 21.70 -18.09
N ILE A 194 12.11 20.97 -17.49
CA ILE A 194 12.06 20.61 -16.06
C ILE A 194 12.74 21.72 -15.27
N ASP A 195 12.07 22.85 -15.19
CA ASP A 195 12.13 23.80 -14.08
C ASP A 195 10.74 24.47 -14.06
N CYS A 196 10.02 24.36 -12.94
CA CYS A 196 8.66 24.88 -12.72
C CYS A 196 7.51 24.15 -13.43
N ALA A 197 7.08 22.99 -12.91
CA ALA A 197 5.68 22.66 -12.58
C ALA A 197 5.48 21.15 -12.44
N ILE A 198 5.55 20.64 -11.20
CA ILE A 198 4.91 19.36 -10.86
C ILE A 198 3.40 19.65 -10.85
N VAL A 199 2.76 19.59 -12.02
CA VAL A 199 1.30 19.57 -12.13
C VAL A 199 0.85 18.18 -11.72
N TYR A 200 0.61 17.98 -10.43
CA TYR A 200 -0.05 16.78 -9.94
C TYR A 200 -1.44 16.70 -10.61
N PRO A 201 -1.84 15.55 -11.19
CA PRO A 201 -3.20 15.38 -11.64
C PRO A 201 -4.15 15.56 -10.44
N ARG A 202 -4.99 16.60 -10.48
CA ARG A 202 -6.02 16.84 -9.46
C ARG A 202 -7.15 15.84 -9.68
N TRP A 203 -7.31 14.90 -8.76
CA TRP A 203 -8.50 14.07 -8.67
C TRP A 203 -9.63 14.87 -8.01
N ASN A 204 -10.71 15.13 -8.75
CA ASN A 204 -11.87 15.95 -8.32
C ASN A 204 -13.10 15.09 -7.95
N GLY A 205 -12.91 13.90 -7.38
CA GLY A 205 -14.05 13.02 -7.11
C GLY A 205 -14.90 13.52 -5.94
N ASN A 206 -16.09 14.02 -6.28
CA ASN A 206 -17.17 14.31 -5.34
C ASN A 206 -17.84 12.98 -4.95
N TYR A 207 -17.49 12.43 -3.78
CA TYR A 207 -18.31 11.42 -3.12
C TYR A 207 -18.50 11.82 -1.66
N SER A 208 -19.78 11.98 -1.30
CA SER A 208 -20.29 12.41 0.01
C SER A 208 -20.28 11.26 1.00
#